data_AF-A0A1Y3WCT3-F1
#
_entry.id   AF-A0A1Y3WCT3-F1
#
_cell.length_a   1.000
_cell.length_b   1.000
_cell.length_c   1.000
_cell.angle_alpha   90.00
_cell.angle_beta   90.00
_cell.angle_gamma   90.00
#
_symmetry.space_group_name_H-M   'P 1'
#
loop_
_entity.id
_entity.type
_entity.pdbx_description
1 polymer ?
#
loop_
_entity_poly.entity_id
_entity_poly.type
_entity_poly.pdbx_seq_one_letter_code
_entity_poly.pdbx_strand_id
1 'polypeptide(L)' 'MKRNRLEELRIRMNALILNNDPQLICNFTAHMYGVSKFCTLLALKRKLNPELAATCGMLHDIYYMTGGNSEEHALIR' A
#
# COMPACT_ATOMS: atom_id res chain seq x y z
N MET A 1 22.53 9.10 3.26
CA MET A 1 22.07 8.00 2.38
C MET A 1 20.87 8.49 1.59
N LYS A 2 20.85 8.36 0.27
CA LYS A 2 19.71 8.76 -0.56
C LYS A 2 18.61 7.70 -0.41
N ARG A 3 17.43 8.07 0.08
CA ARG A 3 16.29 7.14 0.25
C ARG A 3 15.81 6.63 -1.11
N ASN A 4 15.37 5.38 -1.17
CA ASN A 4 14.74 4.84 -2.37
C ASN A 4 13.30 5.35 -2.51
N ARG A 5 12.72 5.27 -3.72
CA ARG A 5 11.38 5.81 -4.01
C ARG A 5 10.26 5.12 -3.22
N LEU A 6 10.35 3.81 -2.98
CA LEU A 6 9.41 3.04 -2.17
C LEU A 6 9.51 3.36 -0.67
N GLU A 7 10.71 3.66 -0.18
CA GLU A 7 10.90 4.12 1.21
C GLU A 7 10.24 5.49 1.42
N GLU A 8 10.45 6.41 0.49
CA GLU A 8 9.81 7.73 0.52
C GLU A 8 8.28 7.62 0.42
N LEU A 9 7.78 6.72 -0.42
CA LEU A 9 6.34 6.42 -0.51
C LEU A 9 5.80 5.89 0.82
N ARG A 10 6.49 4.92 1.44
CA ARG A 10 6.10 4.36 2.74
C ARG A 10 6.00 5.43 3.83
N ILE A 11 6.95 6.36 3.87
CA ILE A 11 6.94 7.47 4.85
C ILE A 11 5.68 8.33 4.65
N ARG A 12 5.36 8.68 3.39
CA ARG A 12 4.16 9.46 3.08
C ARG A 12 2.87 8.71 3.42
N MET A 13 2.81 7.41 3.14
CA MET A 13 1.64 6.58 3.49
C MET A 13 1.46 6.46 5.00
N ASN A 14 2.54 6.26 5.75
CA ASN A 14 2.48 6.26 7.21
C ASN A 14 1.92 7.59 7.75
N ALA A 15 2.38 8.73 7.22
CA ALA A 15 1.89 10.04 7.65
C ALA A 15 0.37 10.22 7.45
N LEU A 16 -0.23 9.56 6.46
CA LEU A 16 -1.68 9.60 6.23
C LEU A 16 -2.48 8.78 7.26
N ILE A 17 -1.90 7.68 7.76
CA ILE A 17 -2.61 6.76 8.66
C ILE A 17 -2.33 7.01 10.15
N LEU A 18 -1.23 7.67 10.51
CA LEU A 18 -0.75 7.81 11.89
C LEU A 18 -1.71 8.54 12.86
N ASN A 19 -2.69 9.28 12.34
CA ASN A 19 -3.69 9.97 13.16
C ASN A 19 -4.94 9.11 13.47
N ASN A 20 -4.96 7.84 13.06
CA ASN A 20 -6.05 6.91 13.35
C ASN A 20 -5.86 6.21 14.69
N ASP A 21 -6.88 5.44 15.13
CA ASP A 21 -6.73 4.61 16.32
C ASP A 21 -5.66 3.51 16.11
N PRO A 22 -5.02 3.00 17.18
CA PRO A 22 -3.94 2.02 17.08
C PRO A 22 -4.33 0.72 16.34
N GLN A 23 -5.58 0.26 16.47
CA GLN A 23 -6.05 -0.94 15.81
C GLN A 23 -6.17 -0.71 14.30
N LEU A 24 -6.68 0.45 13.91
CA LEU A 24 -6.82 0.82 12.51
C LEU A 24 -5.46 1.07 11.86
N ILE A 25 -4.51 1.70 12.56
CA ILE A 25 -3.11 1.82 12.11
C ILE A 25 -2.50 0.43 11.86
N CYS A 26 -2.69 -0.51 12.78
CA CYS A 26 -2.21 -1.88 12.64
C CYS A 26 -2.81 -2.56 11.39
N ASN A 27 -4.13 -2.45 11.23
CA ASN A 27 -4.85 -3.04 10.11
C ASN A 27 -4.38 -2.46 8.76
N PHE A 28 -4.31 -1.14 8.63
CA PHE A 28 -3.84 -0.49 7.40
C PHE A 28 -2.38 -0.83 7.09
N THR A 29 -1.51 -0.79 8.09
CA THR A 29 -0.09 -1.16 7.94
C THR A 29 0.06 -2.60 7.46
N ALA A 30 -0.65 -3.53 8.08
CA ALA A 30 -0.60 -4.94 7.72
C ALA A 30 -1.13 -5.19 6.30
N HIS A 31 -2.28 -4.61 5.96
CA HIS A 31 -2.90 -4.76 4.64
C HIS A 31 -2.04 -4.17 3.53
N MET A 32 -1.75 -2.87 3.58
CA MET A 32 -1.06 -2.16 2.49
C MET A 32 0.34 -2.71 2.25
N TYR A 33 1.10 -3.01 3.31
CA TYR A 33 2.46 -3.55 3.17
C TYR A 33 2.48 -5.04 2.88
N GLY A 34 1.49 -5.80 3.36
CA GLY A 34 1.28 -7.19 2.96
C GLY A 34 1.01 -7.30 1.46
N VAL A 35 -0.01 -6.58 0.97
CA VAL A 35 -0.38 -6.56 -0.46
C VAL A 35 0.77 -6.06 -1.32
N SER A 36 1.42 -4.95 -0.96
CA SER A 36 2.59 -4.43 -1.70
C SER A 36 3.72 -5.46 -1.83
N LYS A 37 4.03 -6.23 -0.77
CA LYS A 37 5.01 -7.32 -0.83
C LYS A 37 4.57 -8.45 -1.76
N PHE A 38 3.31 -8.87 -1.71
CA PHE A 38 2.80 -9.89 -2.62
C PHE A 38 2.81 -9.42 -4.08
N CYS A 39 2.41 -8.19 -4.37
CA CYS A 39 2.53 -7.58 -5.69
C CYS A 39 3.98 -7.60 -6.21
N THR A 40 4.94 -7.28 -5.34
CA THR A 40 6.38 -7.33 -5.66
C THR A 40 6.81 -8.75 -6.04
N LEU A 41 6.47 -9.74 -5.21
CA LEU A 41 6.80 -11.14 -5.46
C LEU A 41 6.19 -11.66 -6.76
N LEU A 42 4.92 -11.36 -7.02
CA LEU A 42 4.22 -11.74 -8.24
C LEU A 42 4.85 -11.09 -9.47
N ALA A 43 5.19 -9.80 -9.41
CA ALA A 43 5.86 -9.10 -10.50
C ALA A 43 7.22 -9.72 -10.83
N LEU A 44 8.02 -10.05 -9.81
CA LEU A 44 9.30 -10.75 -10.00
C LEU A 44 9.12 -12.12 -10.67
N LYS A 45 8.14 -12.92 -10.22
CA LYS A 45 7.84 -14.23 -10.82
C LYS A 45 7.35 -14.14 -12.26
N ARG A 46 6.66 -13.04 -12.61
CA ARG A 46 6.12 -12.78 -13.95
C ARG A 46 7.04 -11.94 -14.84
N LYS A 47 8.25 -11.60 -14.37
CA LYS A 47 9.21 -10.72 -15.08
C LYS A 47 8.61 -9.34 -15.43
N LEU A 48 7.77 -8.80 -14.55
CA LEU A 48 7.20 -7.46 -14.63
C LEU A 48 8.00 -6.47 -13.76
N ASN A 49 7.68 -5.18 -13.82
CA ASN A 49 8.34 -4.16 -13.01
C ASN A 49 7.94 -4.30 -11.52
N PRO A 50 8.87 -4.69 -10.62
CA PRO A 50 8.55 -4.91 -9.21
C PRO A 50 8.31 -3.61 -8.44
N GLU A 51 9.01 -2.52 -8.78
CA GLU A 51 8.84 -1.22 -8.13
C GLU A 51 7.44 -0.67 -8.42
N LEU A 52 7.00 -0.73 -9.68
CA LEU A 52 5.67 -0.30 -10.08
C LEU A 52 4.58 -1.12 -9.38
N ALA A 53 4.71 -2.45 -9.37
CA ALA A 53 3.75 -3.33 -8.69
C ALA A 53 3.69 -3.08 -7.18
N ALA A 54 4.84 -2.85 -6.54
CA ALA A 54 4.92 -2.50 -5.13
C ALA A 54 4.23 -1.16 -4.84
N THR A 55 4.43 -0.15 -5.71
CA THR A 55 3.79 1.16 -5.60
C THR A 55 2.27 1.05 -5.76
N CYS A 56 1.78 0.31 -6.76
CA CYS A 56 0.34 0.09 -6.93
C CYS A 56 -0.26 -0.61 -5.71
N GLY A 57 0.36 -1.68 -5.22
CA GLY A 57 -0.12 -2.38 -4.01
C GLY A 57 -0.12 -1.49 -2.76
N MET A 58 0.82 -0.54 -2.64
CA MET A 58 0.86 0.40 -1.52
C MET A 58 -0.12 1.56 -1.64
N LEU A 59 -0.71 1.79 -2.82
CA LEU A 59 -1.62 2.93 -3.07
C LEU A 59 -3.06 2.52 -3.36
N HIS A 60 -3.33 1.24 -3.61
CA HIS A 60 -4.62 0.80 -4.15
C HIS A 60 -5.83 1.23 -3.30
N ASP A 61 -5.70 1.25 -1.97
CA ASP A 61 -6.79 1.63 -1.04
C ASP A 61 -6.59 3.02 -0.40
N ILE A 62 -5.83 3.92 -1.04
CA ILE A 62 -5.56 5.24 -0.47
C ILE A 62 -6.84 6.03 -0.16
N TYR A 63 -7.86 5.92 -1.01
CA TYR A 63 -9.14 6.62 -0.83
C TYR A 63 -9.82 6.20 0.47
N TYR A 64 -9.91 4.89 0.72
CA TYR A 64 -10.48 4.33 1.95
C TYR A 64 -9.70 4.78 3.18
N MET A 65 -8.37 4.72 3.14
CA MET A 65 -7.54 5.13 4.28
C MET A 65 -7.61 6.62 4.61
N THR A 66 -7.98 7.47 3.64
CA THR A 66 -8.16 8.92 3.83
C THR A 66 -9.58 9.33 4.20
N GLY A 67 -10.43 8.37 4.61
CA GLY A 67 -11.80 8.63 5.06
C GLY A 67 -12.88 8.43 3.99
N GLY A 68 -12.53 7.84 2.85
CA GLY A 68 -13.48 7.37 1.85
C GLY A 68 -14.14 6.04 2.25
N ASN A 69 -15.12 5.59 1.46
CA ASN A 69 -15.74 4.27 1.64
C ASN A 69 -14.89 3.16 0.99
N SER A 70 -14.90 1.96 1.57
CA SER A 70 -14.31 0.74 0.99
C SER A 70 -15.32 -0.08 0.18
N GLU A 71 -16.59 0.32 0.09
CA GLU A 71 -17.56 -0.40 -0.73
C GLU A 71 -17.06 -0.56 -2.17
N GLU A 72 -17.07 -1.80 -2.65
CA GLU A 72 -16.62 -2.23 -3.99
C GLU A 72 -15.12 -2.12 -4.33
N HIS A 73 -14.23 -1.63 -3.44
CA HIS A 73 -12.81 -1.39 -3.81
C HIS A 73 -12.03 -2.64 -4.27
N ALA A 74 -12.44 -3.83 -3.81
CA ALA A 74 -11.83 -5.12 -4.16
C ALA A 74 -12.64 -5.93 -5.19
N LEU A 75 -13.73 -5.37 -5.73
CA LEU A 75 -14.52 -6.05 -6.76
C LEU A 75 -13.81 -5.95 -8.10
N ILE A 76 -13.33 -7.09 -8.60
CA ILE A 76 -12.91 -7.25 -9.98
C ILE A 76 -14.20 -7.32 -10.82
N ARG A 77 -14.55 -6.23 -11.49
CA ARG A 77 -15.56 -6.24 -12.57
C ARG A 77 -14.92 -6.70 -13.88
#